data_AF-W1YT19-F1
#
_entry.id   AF-W1YT19-F1
#
_cell.length_a   1.000
_cell.length_b   1.000
_cell.length_c   1.000
_cell.angle_alpha   90.00
_cell.angle_beta   90.00
_cell.angle_gamma   90.00
#
_symmetry.space_group_name_H-M   'P 1'
#
loop_
_entity.id
_entity.type
_entity.pdbx_description
1 polymer ?
#
loop_
_entity_poly.entity_id
_entity_poly.type
_entity_poly.pdbx_seq_one_letter_code
_entity_poly.pdbx_strand_id
1 'polypeptide(L)' 'TTWQVRVVDLAGNVGATGSQSALIDTVNPAQVLTIASISTDTGSSATDFITSDTTLTLTGSLGAGLASG' A
#
# COMPACT_ATOMS: atom_id res chain seq x y z
N THR A 1 -19.03 8.15 3.33
CA THR A 1 -19.80 8.18 4.60
C THR A 1 -19.73 9.58 5.17
N THR A 2 -20.82 10.11 5.70
CA THR A 2 -20.81 11.45 6.29
C THR A 2 -20.56 11.37 7.78
N TRP A 3 -19.52 12.05 8.24
CA TRP A 3 -19.12 12.13 9.64
C TRP A 3 -19.59 13.46 10.22
N GLN A 4 -20.13 13.40 11.43
CA GLN A 4 -20.58 14.58 12.15
C GLN A 4 -19.77 14.74 13.44
N VAL A 5 -19.36 15.98 13.70
CA VAL A 5 -18.62 16.36 14.90
C VAL A 5 -19.40 17.45 15.64
N ARG A 6 -19.48 17.33 16.96
CA ARG A 6 -20.09 18.33 17.85
C ARG A 6 -19.24 18.50 19.09
N VAL A 7 -19.32 19.66 19.72
CA VAL A 7 -18.69 19.94 21.01
C VAL A 7 -19.74 19.85 22.10
N VAL A 8 -19.41 19.21 23.23
CA VAL A 8 -20.26 19.17 24.43
C VAL A 8 -19.44 19.66 25.61
N ASP A 9 -19.96 20.61 26.38
CA ASP A 9 -19.28 21.11 27.58
C ASP A 9 -19.53 20.22 28.81
N LEU A 10 -18.84 20.51 29.93
CA LEU A 10 -18.92 19.71 31.15
C LEU A 10 -20.32 19.77 31.82
N ALA A 11 -21.11 20.81 31.53
CA ALA A 11 -22.48 20.94 32.00
C ALA A 11 -23.50 20.23 31.08
N GLY A 12 -23.05 19.71 29.93
CA GLY A 12 -23.87 18.96 28.98
C GLY A 12 -24.46 19.80 27.84
N ASN A 13 -24.07 21.06 27.68
CA ASN A 13 -24.56 21.89 26.56
C ASN A 13 -23.89 21.45 25.27
N VAL A 14 -24.67 21.34 24.19
CA VAL A 14 -24.21 20.91 22.87
C VAL A 14 -24.02 22.13 21.95
N GLY A 15 -22.81 22.30 21.42
CA GLY A 15 -22.47 23.32 20.43
C GLY A 15 -22.84 22.93 18.99
N ALA A 16 -22.52 23.80 18.02
CA ALA A 16 -22.84 23.58 16.60
C ALA A 16 -22.23 22.27 16.06
N THR A 17 -22.99 21.59 15.19
CA THR A 17 -22.55 20.35 14.54
C THR A 17 -21.91 20.65 13.20
N GLY A 18 -20.64 20.24 13.03
CA GLY A 18 -19.97 20.19 11.73
C GLY A 18 -20.23 18.85 11.05
N SER A 19 -20.31 18.84 9.72
CA SER A 19 -20.55 17.62 8.93
C SER A 19 -19.58 17.57 7.76
N GLN A 20 -18.95 16.42 7.53
CA GLN A 20 -18.04 16.22 6.41
C GLN A 20 -18.16 14.80 5.85
N SER A 21 -18.23 14.70 4.52
CA SER A 21 -18.09 13.41 3.85
C SER A 21 -16.64 12.97 3.87
N ALA A 22 -16.39 11.74 4.33
CA ALA A 22 -15.11 11.06 4.21
C ALA A 22 -15.31 9.58 3.88
N LEU A 23 -14.30 9.00 3.23
CA LEU A 23 -14.23 7.59 2.93
C LEU A 23 -13.00 7.04 3.64
N ILE A 24 -13.18 5.95 4.37
CA ILE A 24 -12.07 5.15 4.89
C ILE A 24 -11.79 4.11 3.83
N ASP A 25 -10.67 4.26 3.13
CA ASP A 25 -10.20 3.25 2.20
C ASP A 25 -9.44 2.17 2.99
N THR A 26 -9.98 0.97 3.00
CA THR A 26 -9.36 -0.22 3.60
C THR A 26 -9.07 -1.29 2.56
N VAL A 27 -9.19 -0.97 1.27
CA VAL A 27 -8.99 -1.93 0.19
C VAL A 27 -7.50 -2.01 -0.10
N ASN A 28 -6.92 -3.20 0.04
CA ASN A 28 -5.55 -3.42 -0.39
C ASN A 28 -5.42 -3.24 -1.90
N PRO A 29 -4.25 -2.78 -2.40
CA PRO A 29 -3.99 -2.73 -3.83
C PRO A 29 -4.21 -4.11 -4.46
N ALA A 30 -4.99 -4.16 -5.54
CA ALA A 30 -5.26 -5.40 -6.25
C ALA A 30 -4.02 -5.93 -6.98
N GLN A 31 -3.16 -5.03 -7.47
CA GLN A 31 -1.91 -5.37 -8.13
C GLN A 31 -0.80 -5.50 -7.09
N VAL A 32 -0.38 -6.74 -6.83
CA VAL A 32 0.81 -7.07 -6.05
C VAL A 32 1.90 -7.58 -7.01
N LEU A 33 3.15 -7.19 -6.80
CA LEU A 33 4.30 -7.70 -7.54
C LEU A 33 5.10 -8.63 -6.64
N THR A 34 5.45 -9.80 -7.16
CA THR A 34 6.39 -10.72 -6.50
C THR A 34 7.64 -10.85 -7.36
N ILE A 35 8.81 -10.62 -6.77
CA ILE A 35 10.10 -10.91 -7.40
C ILE A 35 10.43 -12.37 -7.10
N ALA A 36 10.60 -13.17 -8.16
CA ALA A 36 10.89 -14.59 -8.08
C ALA A 36 12.39 -14.88 -8.24
N SER A 37 13.09 -14.11 -9.07
CA SER A 37 14.53 -14.26 -9.27
C SER A 37 15.20 -13.00 -9.80
N ILE A 38 16.53 -13.02 -9.74
CA ILE A 38 17.43 -12.09 -10.41
C ILE A 38 18.25 -12.86 -11.45
N SER A 39 18.72 -12.16 -12.48
CA SER A 39 19.49 -12.75 -13.59
C SER A 39 20.75 -13.47 -13.12
N THR A 40 21.58 -12.78 -12.33
CA THR A 40 22.90 -13.25 -11.90
C THR A 40 23.15 -12.83 -10.46
N ASP A 41 23.20 -13.81 -9.56
CA ASP A 41 23.54 -13.61 -8.16
C ASP A 41 25.05 -13.84 -7.97
N THR A 42 25.82 -12.75 -7.91
CA THR A 42 27.30 -12.77 -7.90
C THR A 42 27.89 -12.55 -6.51
N GLY A 43 27.06 -12.50 -5.47
CA GLY A 43 27.56 -12.44 -4.11
C GLY A 43 28.16 -13.73 -3.61
N SER A 44 28.36 -13.80 -2.29
CA SER A 44 28.94 -14.98 -1.65
C SER A 44 28.02 -16.20 -1.67
N SER A 45 26.73 -16.00 -1.90
CA SER A 45 25.71 -17.04 -1.98
C SER A 45 24.95 -16.83 -3.29
N ALA A 46 24.64 -17.92 -3.99
CA ALA A 46 23.96 -17.86 -5.28
C ALA A 46 22.42 -17.85 -5.16
N THR A 47 21.89 -17.77 -3.93
CA THR A 47 20.45 -17.98 -3.65
C THR A 47 19.90 -17.04 -2.57
N ASP A 48 20.64 -16.03 -2.15
CA ASP A 48 20.17 -15.07 -1.13
C ASP A 48 19.81 -13.69 -1.70
N PHE A 49 19.96 -13.52 -3.01
CA PHE A 49 19.66 -12.28 -3.74
C PHE A 49 20.58 -11.11 -3.39
N ILE A 50 21.74 -11.36 -2.77
CA ILE A 50 22.74 -10.34 -2.48
C ILE A 50 23.82 -10.40 -3.56
N THR A 51 23.72 -9.52 -4.56
CA THR A 51 24.58 -9.56 -5.76
C THR A 51 25.43 -8.30 -5.95
N SER A 52 26.60 -8.44 -6.58
CA SER A 52 27.43 -7.32 -7.06
C SER A 52 27.18 -6.98 -8.54
N ASP A 53 26.24 -7.67 -9.19
CA ASP A 53 25.86 -7.40 -10.58
C ASP A 53 25.13 -6.05 -10.68
N THR A 54 25.57 -5.21 -11.61
CA THR A 54 25.05 -3.86 -11.83
C THR A 54 24.08 -3.77 -13.01
N THR A 55 23.85 -4.90 -13.69
CA THR A 55 22.99 -5.05 -14.87
C THR A 55 21.81 -6.00 -14.61
N LEU A 56 21.26 -5.93 -13.39
CA LEU A 56 20.26 -6.88 -12.91
C LEU A 56 18.97 -6.86 -13.73
N THR A 57 18.56 -8.05 -14.19
CA THR A 57 17.19 -8.27 -14.66
C THR A 57 16.42 -9.01 -13.58
N LEU A 58 15.26 -8.49 -13.19
CA LEU A 58 14.37 -9.14 -12.23
C LEU A 58 13.27 -9.89 -13.00
N THR A 59 12.97 -11.10 -12.55
CA THR A 59 11.80 -11.84 -13.04
C THR A 59 10.85 -12.11 -11.89
N GLY A 60 9.56 -12.15 -12.21
CA GLY A 60 8.53 -12.17 -11.21
C GLY A 60 7.14 -12.31 -11.81
N SER A 61 6.13 -12.17 -10.96
CA SER A 61 4.73 -12.27 -11.35
C SER A 61 3.90 -11.13 -10.78
N LEU A 62 2.83 -10.80 -11.50
CA LEU A 62 1.78 -9.90 -11.04
C LEU A 62 0.66 -10.75 -10.41
N GLY A 63 0.22 -10.36 -9.22
CA GLY A 63 -0.90 -10.99 -8.52
C GLY A 63 -2.25 -10.75 -9.20
N ALA A 64 -2.35 -9.73 -10.05
CA ALA A 64 -3.51 -9.44 -10.88
C ALA A 64 -3.08 -8.83 -12.22
N GLY A 65 -3.93 -8.97 -13.24
CA GLY A 65 -3.70 -8.36 -14.56
C GLY A 65 -3.63 -6.83 -14.49
N LEU A 66 -2.94 -6.23 -15.46
CA LEU A 66 -2.90 -4.78 -15.62
C LEU A 66 -4.31 -4.23 -15.89
N ALA A 67 -4.59 -3.05 -15.35
CA ALA A 67 -5.79 -2.33 -15.74
C ALA A 67 -5.70 -1.93 -17.22
N SER A 68 -6.84 -1.86 -17.91
CA SER A 68 -6.92 -1.22 -19.22
C SER A 68 -6.54 0.26 -19.09
N GLY A 69 -5.65 0.73 -19.97
CA GLY A 69 -5.25 2.15 -20.07
C GLY A 69 -6.28 3.01 -20.78
#